data_AF-A0A7Z7FJM0-F1
#
_entry.id   AF-A0A7Z7FJM0-F1
#
_cell.length_a   1.000
_cell.length_b   1.000
_cell.length_c   1.000
_cell.angle_alpha   90.00
_cell.angle_beta   90.00
_cell.angle_gamma   90.00
#
_symmetry.space_group_name_H-M   'P 1'
#
loop_
_entity.id
_entity.type
_entity.pdbx_description
1 polymer ?
#
loop_
_entity_poly.entity_id
_entity_poly.type
_entity_poly.pdbx_seq_one_letter_code
_entity_poly.pdbx_strand_id
1 'polypeptide(L)'
;MSLDLQWATYVSALNLPVIAGFGAWIGYRQWWTARDKLKFDLFDRRMSVYQAATAELVRAWGGLEEMGTGEGVADQLKLEEAKWLTSDGVAAYLDGRFQESLNELAEFRVVLDGHDTESPDYDWDGHDARLEERTRMYRGLVRKLDEVFSPFLTLKH
;
A
#
# COMPACT_ATOMS: atom_id res chain seq x y z
N MET A 1 -45.29 16.44 52.74
CA MET A 1 -44.20 17.21 52.11
C MET A 1 -42.80 16.59 52.31
N SER A 2 -42.57 15.72 53.30
CA SER A 2 -41.26 15.07 53.51
C SER A 2 -41.01 13.84 52.62
N LEU A 3 -42.04 13.07 52.27
CA LEU A 3 -41.95 11.90 51.39
C LEU A 3 -41.58 12.29 49.94
N ASP A 4 -42.08 13.44 49.47
CA ASP A 4 -41.81 13.94 48.11
C ASP A 4 -40.34 14.31 47.88
N LEU A 5 -39.64 14.71 48.95
CA LEU A 5 -38.25 15.13 48.88
C LEU A 5 -37.29 13.92 48.90
N GLN A 6 -37.70 12.81 49.52
CA GLN A 6 -36.86 11.63 49.70
C GLN A 6 -36.72 10.82 48.40
N TRP A 7 -37.81 10.61 47.66
CA TRP A 7 -37.73 9.89 46.38
C TRP A 7 -36.89 10.66 45.34
N ALA A 8 -37.01 11.98 45.29
CA ALA A 8 -36.21 12.84 44.41
C ALA A 8 -34.70 12.76 44.74
N THR A 9 -34.38 12.62 46.03
CA THR A 9 -33.01 12.41 46.51
C THR A 9 -32.46 11.05 46.07
N TYR A 10 -33.25 9.97 46.17
CA TYR A 10 -32.85 8.63 45.71
C TYR A 10 -32.63 8.57 44.19
N VAL A 11 -33.51 9.19 43.40
CA VAL A 11 -33.36 9.26 41.94
C VAL A 11 -32.10 10.05 41.56
N SER A 12 -31.86 11.18 42.22
CA SER A 12 -30.65 11.99 41.98
C SER A 12 -29.36 11.24 42.35
N ALA A 13 -29.40 10.45 43.43
CA ALA A 13 -28.27 9.61 43.86
C ALA A 13 -27.99 8.44 42.88
N LEU A 14 -29.01 7.92 42.20
CA LEU A 14 -28.87 6.87 41.19
C LEU A 14 -28.38 7.38 39.84
N ASN A 15 -28.61 8.66 39.51
CA ASN A 15 -28.19 9.22 38.22
C ASN A 15 -26.66 9.20 38.04
N LEU A 16 -25.89 9.53 39.07
CA LEU A 16 -24.43 9.55 39.04
C LEU A 16 -23.80 8.18 38.68
N PRO A 17 -24.12 7.07 39.39
CA PRO A 17 -23.58 5.75 39.04
C PRO A 17 -24.11 5.23 37.70
N VAL A 18 -25.33 5.58 37.29
CA VAL A 18 -25.85 5.23 35.96
C VAL A 18 -25.07 5.93 34.87
N ILE A 19 -24.88 7.25 34.97
CA ILE A 19 -24.07 8.03 34.03
C ILE A 19 -22.62 7.54 34.01
N ALA A 20 -22.03 7.28 35.17
CA ALA A 20 -20.68 6.73 35.27
C ALA A 20 -20.57 5.35 34.62
N GLY A 21 -21.57 4.48 34.81
CA GLY A 21 -21.65 3.16 34.19
C GLY A 21 -21.74 3.24 32.67
N PHE A 22 -22.62 4.11 32.14
CA PHE A 22 -22.71 4.36 30.70
C PHE A 22 -21.42 4.95 30.13
N GLY A 23 -20.81 5.90 30.83
CA GLY A 23 -19.53 6.49 30.45
C GLY A 23 -18.41 5.45 30.37
N ALA A 24 -18.29 4.59 31.38
CA ALA A 24 -17.33 3.49 31.40
C ALA A 24 -17.57 2.49 30.26
N TRP A 25 -18.83 2.16 29.98
CA TRP A 25 -19.19 1.25 28.88
C TRP A 25 -18.87 1.84 27.51
N ILE A 26 -19.20 3.11 27.27
CA ILE A 26 -18.87 3.82 26.02
C ILE A 26 -17.35 3.90 25.86
N GLY A 27 -16.62 4.26 26.90
CA GLY A 27 -15.15 4.31 26.88
C GLY A 27 -14.53 2.96 26.55
N TYR A 28 -15.04 1.88 27.16
CA TYR A 28 -14.59 0.51 26.86
C TYR A 28 -14.84 0.12 25.40
N ARG A 29 -16.01 0.48 24.85
CA ARG A 29 -16.32 0.27 23.43
C ARG A 29 -15.39 1.07 22.52
N GLN A 30 -15.12 2.33 22.84
CA GLN A 30 -14.21 3.19 22.08
C GLN A 30 -12.78 2.65 22.09
N TRP A 31 -12.31 2.11 23.22
CA TRP A 31 -10.99 1.49 23.32
C TRP A 31 -10.85 0.29 22.39
N TRP A 32 -11.86 -0.60 22.35
CA TRP A 32 -11.89 -1.72 21.41
C TRP A 32 -11.88 -1.26 19.96
N THR A 33 -12.75 -0.31 19.60
CA THR A 33 -12.80 0.23 18.22
C THR A 33 -11.47 0.90 17.82
N ALA A 34 -10.83 1.64 18.73
CA ALA A 34 -9.53 2.26 18.46
C ALA A 34 -8.44 1.22 18.23
N ARG A 35 -8.46 0.11 18.97
CA ARG A 35 -7.52 -1.01 18.78
C ARG A 35 -7.66 -1.66 17.41
N ASP A 36 -8.88 -1.87 16.95
CA ASP A 36 -9.14 -2.44 15.63
C ASP A 36 -8.79 -1.44 14.51
N LYS A 37 -9.08 -0.16 14.72
CA LYS A 37 -8.70 0.91 13.80
C LYS A 37 -7.19 0.98 13.59
N LEU A 38 -6.38 0.83 14.64
CA LEU A 38 -4.91 0.82 14.51
C LEU A 38 -4.41 -0.29 13.57
N LYS A 39 -5.05 -1.46 13.59
CA LYS A 39 -4.70 -2.57 12.68
C LYS A 39 -5.06 -2.23 11.24
N PHE A 40 -6.25 -1.65 11.03
CA PHE A 40 -6.70 -1.22 9.72
C PHE A 40 -5.83 -0.10 9.15
N ASP A 41 -5.52 0.93 9.94
CA ASP A 41 -4.65 2.04 9.54
C ASP A 41 -3.24 1.53 9.15
N LEU A 42 -2.72 0.51 9.84
CA LEU A 42 -1.44 -0.11 9.48
C LEU A 42 -1.53 -0.91 8.18
N PHE A 43 -2.63 -1.64 7.96
CA PHE A 43 -2.87 -2.37 6.72
C PHE A 43 -2.95 -1.42 5.52
N ASP A 44 -3.73 -0.34 5.63
CA ASP A 44 -3.88 0.66 4.57
C ASP A 44 -2.54 1.30 4.20
N ARG A 45 -1.70 1.62 5.21
CA ARG A 45 -0.35 2.13 4.98
C ARG A 45 0.55 1.12 4.26
N ARG A 46 0.45 -0.18 4.56
CA ARG A 46 1.23 -1.21 3.84
C ARG A 46 0.73 -1.40 2.42
N MET A 47 -0.59 -1.34 2.23
CA MET A 47 -1.21 -1.43 0.92
C MET A 47 -0.82 -0.25 0.03
N SER A 48 -0.70 0.97 0.57
CA SER A 48 -0.26 2.12 -0.20
C SER A 48 1.18 1.98 -0.72
N VAL A 49 2.08 1.37 0.06
CA VAL A 49 3.45 1.03 -0.40
C VAL A 49 3.41 0.02 -1.54
N TYR A 50 2.60 -1.04 -1.42
CA TYR A 50 2.44 -2.04 -2.47
C TYR A 50 1.88 -1.43 -3.77
N GLN A 51 0.89 -0.55 -3.66
CA GLN A 51 0.33 0.17 -4.80
C GLN A 51 1.36 1.09 -5.45
N ALA A 52 2.18 1.78 -4.67
CA ALA A 52 3.28 2.62 -5.18
C ALA A 52 4.30 1.77 -5.96
N ALA A 53 4.73 0.62 -5.40
CA ALA A 53 5.64 -0.30 -6.10
C ALA A 53 5.03 -0.83 -7.40
N THR A 54 3.74 -1.17 -7.40
CA THR A 54 3.03 -1.62 -8.60
C THR A 54 2.94 -0.51 -9.65
N ALA A 55 2.66 0.73 -9.22
CA ALA A 55 2.60 1.89 -10.10
C ALA A 55 3.96 2.15 -10.79
N GLU A 56 5.06 2.11 -10.05
CA GLU A 56 6.42 2.23 -10.60
C GLU A 56 6.73 1.13 -11.62
N LEU A 57 6.34 -0.11 -11.33
CA LEU A 57 6.51 -1.24 -12.25
C LEU A 57 5.71 -1.04 -13.55
N VAL A 58 4.47 -0.58 -13.45
CA VAL A 58 3.63 -0.26 -14.61
C VAL A 58 4.20 0.92 -15.40
N ARG A 59 4.78 1.93 -14.74
CA ARG A 59 5.45 3.05 -15.43
C ARG A 59 6.67 2.58 -16.21
N ALA A 60 7.51 1.74 -15.60
CA ALA A 60 8.68 1.15 -16.28
C ALA A 60 8.27 0.24 -17.47
N TRP A 61 7.10 -0.42 -17.39
CA TRP A 61 6.56 -1.26 -18.45
C TRP A 61 5.85 -0.50 -19.58
N GLY A 62 4.84 0.30 -19.25
CA GLY A 62 3.90 0.87 -20.22
C GLY A 62 4.29 2.25 -20.72
N GLY A 63 5.24 2.91 -20.05
CA GLY A 63 5.66 4.23 -20.46
C GLY A 63 4.53 5.26 -20.44
N LEU A 64 3.68 5.21 -19.41
CA LEU A 64 2.60 6.17 -19.21
C LEU A 64 3.18 7.56 -18.92
N GLU A 65 3.44 8.31 -19.98
CA GLU A 65 3.75 9.74 -19.94
C GLU A 65 2.52 10.57 -19.49
N GLU A 66 1.32 9.96 -19.48
CA GLU A 66 0.03 10.64 -19.20
C GLU A 66 -0.56 10.44 -17.78
N MET A 67 0.11 9.76 -16.85
CA MET A 67 -0.30 9.80 -15.42
C MET A 67 0.52 10.85 -14.65
N GLY A 68 0.17 12.11 -14.88
CA GLY A 68 0.22 13.20 -13.89
C GLY A 68 1.54 13.46 -13.17
N THR A 69 2.33 14.36 -13.76
CA THR A 69 3.19 15.36 -13.09
C THR A 69 2.96 15.52 -11.57
N GLY A 70 3.72 14.77 -10.76
CA GLY A 70 3.79 14.93 -9.30
C GLY A 70 3.70 13.63 -8.47
N GLU A 71 3.11 12.56 -9.01
CA GLU A 71 2.88 11.32 -8.25
C GLU A 71 4.12 10.44 -8.08
N GLY A 72 5.05 10.42 -9.05
CA GLY A 72 6.26 9.58 -8.96
C GLY A 72 7.20 9.89 -7.79
N VAL A 73 7.35 11.18 -7.44
CA VAL A 73 8.12 11.57 -6.24
C VAL A 73 7.39 11.13 -4.97
N ALA A 74 6.06 11.24 -4.94
CA ALA A 74 5.26 10.78 -3.81
C ALA A 74 5.29 9.25 -3.67
N ASP A 75 5.36 8.52 -4.79
CA ASP A 75 5.46 7.06 -4.79
C ASP A 75 6.84 6.59 -4.33
N GLN A 76 7.92 7.27 -4.74
CA GLN A 76 9.27 7.02 -4.20
C GLN A 76 9.34 7.25 -2.68
N LEU A 77 8.74 8.35 -2.18
CA LEU A 77 8.68 8.61 -0.74
C LEU A 77 7.91 7.51 0.01
N LYS A 78 6.83 6.97 -0.55
CA LYS A 78 6.11 5.82 0.02
C LYS A 78 6.97 4.55 0.03
N LEU A 79 7.81 4.33 -0.99
CA LEU A 79 8.75 3.20 -0.99
C LEU A 79 9.80 3.34 0.13
N GLU A 80 10.31 4.55 0.37
CA GLU A 80 11.22 4.81 1.50
C GLU A 80 10.54 4.60 2.86
N GLU A 81 9.23 4.81 2.95
CA GLU A 81 8.44 4.52 4.15
C GLU A 81 8.28 3.01 4.42
N ALA A 82 8.52 2.15 3.43
CA ALA A 82 8.39 0.70 3.56
C ALA A 82 9.23 0.15 4.72
N LYS A 83 10.43 0.69 4.96
CA LYS A 83 11.31 0.27 6.06
C LYS A 83 10.71 0.46 7.46
N TRP A 84 9.73 1.35 7.60
CA TRP A 84 9.04 1.60 8.87
C TRP A 84 7.73 0.83 9.01
N LEU A 85 7.14 0.42 7.88
CA LEU A 85 5.80 -0.19 7.83
C LEU A 85 5.83 -1.70 7.61
N THR A 86 6.91 -2.21 7.02
CA THR A 86 7.11 -3.61 6.62
C THR A 86 8.35 -4.21 7.30
N SER A 87 8.75 -5.43 6.94
CA SER A 87 10.00 -6.02 7.45
C SER A 87 11.23 -5.52 6.69
N ASP A 88 12.39 -5.60 7.32
CA ASP A 88 13.70 -5.33 6.71
C ASP A 88 13.91 -6.05 5.37
N GLY A 89 13.39 -7.27 5.21
CA GLY A 89 13.49 -8.03 3.96
C GLY A 89 12.73 -7.40 2.79
N VAL A 90 11.59 -6.76 3.06
CA VAL A 90 10.79 -6.05 2.04
C VAL A 90 11.50 -4.76 1.66
N ALA A 91 11.97 -3.99 2.65
CA ALA A 91 12.73 -2.77 2.41
C ALA A 91 14.01 -3.04 1.60
N ALA A 92 14.79 -4.06 1.98
CA ALA A 92 16.00 -4.44 1.26
C ALA A 92 15.71 -4.90 -0.18
N TYR A 93 14.57 -5.58 -0.41
CA TYR A 93 14.14 -5.94 -1.76
C TYR A 93 13.80 -4.70 -2.59
N LEU A 94 13.03 -3.77 -2.03
CA LEU A 94 12.60 -2.54 -2.69
C LEU A 94 13.74 -1.59 -3.01
N ASP A 95 14.73 -1.46 -2.12
CA ASP A 95 15.87 -0.54 -2.29
C ASP A 95 16.95 -1.10 -3.24
N GLY A 96 17.10 -2.43 -3.30
CA GLY A 96 18.11 -3.08 -4.12
C GLY A 96 17.53 -3.65 -5.41
N ARG A 97 17.17 -4.93 -5.36
CA ARG A 97 16.83 -5.73 -6.55
C ARG A 97 15.66 -5.16 -7.35
N PHE A 98 14.68 -4.57 -6.67
CA PHE A 98 13.52 -3.97 -7.32
C PHE A 98 13.91 -2.75 -8.16
N GLN A 99 14.70 -1.82 -7.62
CA GLN A 99 15.19 -0.65 -8.38
C GLN A 99 16.04 -1.06 -9.59
N GLU A 100 16.95 -2.02 -9.42
CA GLU A 100 17.76 -2.57 -10.51
C GLU A 100 16.87 -3.08 -11.65
N SER A 101 15.84 -3.86 -11.30
CA SER A 101 14.95 -4.46 -12.30
C SER A 101 14.02 -3.44 -12.96
N LEU A 102 13.64 -2.37 -12.26
CA LEU A 102 12.91 -1.24 -12.85
C LEU A 102 13.78 -0.49 -13.87
N ASN A 103 15.05 -0.27 -13.55
CA ASN A 103 15.99 0.35 -14.48
C ASN A 103 16.20 -0.52 -15.72
N GLU A 104 16.39 -1.84 -15.55
CA GLU A 104 16.47 -2.78 -16.67
C GLU A 104 15.21 -2.73 -17.55
N LEU A 105 14.02 -2.69 -16.95
CA LEU A 105 12.75 -2.57 -17.67
C LEU A 105 12.62 -1.26 -18.46
N ALA A 106 13.09 -0.16 -17.88
CA ALA A 106 13.08 1.16 -18.50
C ALA A 106 14.12 1.28 -19.62
N GLU A 107 15.31 0.70 -19.45
CA GLU A 107 16.34 0.63 -20.49
C GLU A 107 15.85 -0.16 -21.71
N PHE A 108 15.20 -1.30 -21.49
CA PHE A 108 14.58 -2.09 -22.56
C PHE A 108 13.62 -1.26 -23.41
N ARG A 109 12.89 -0.32 -22.79
CA ARG A 109 12.01 0.60 -23.51
C ARG A 109 12.79 1.56 -24.39
N VAL A 110 13.83 2.20 -23.88
CA VAL A 110 14.65 3.15 -24.66
C VAL A 110 15.22 2.47 -25.90
N VAL A 111 15.62 1.21 -25.76
CA VAL A 111 16.12 0.39 -26.87
C VAL A 111 15.00 0.06 -27.87
N LEU A 112 13.81 -0.35 -27.40
CA LEU A 112 12.68 -0.68 -28.27
C LEU A 112 12.12 0.54 -29.02
N ASP A 113 11.89 1.65 -28.31
CA ASP A 113 11.32 2.89 -28.86
C ASP A 113 12.33 3.60 -29.80
N GLY A 114 13.63 3.33 -29.65
CA GLY A 114 14.69 3.93 -30.46
C GLY A 114 14.91 3.28 -31.83
N HIS A 115 14.23 2.19 -32.14
CA HIS A 115 14.36 1.52 -33.44
C HIS A 115 13.36 2.06 -34.48
N ASP A 116 13.84 2.30 -35.70
CA ASP A 116 12.98 2.64 -36.85
C ASP A 116 12.20 1.41 -37.34
N THR A 117 11.01 1.21 -36.78
CA THR A 117 10.09 0.12 -37.11
C THR A 117 9.54 0.19 -38.54
N GLU A 118 9.77 1.27 -39.27
CA GLU A 118 9.33 1.44 -40.66
C GLU A 118 10.38 0.97 -41.68
N SER A 119 11.58 0.59 -41.22
CA SER A 119 12.65 0.08 -42.08
C SER A 119 12.26 -1.26 -42.73
N PRO A 120 12.45 -1.43 -44.06
CA PRO A 120 12.25 -2.71 -44.75
C PRO A 120 13.15 -3.84 -44.22
N ASP A 121 14.30 -3.50 -43.64
CA ASP A 121 15.28 -4.43 -43.07
C ASP A 121 15.10 -4.61 -41.55
N TYR A 122 13.94 -4.26 -41.01
CA TYR A 122 13.66 -4.39 -39.59
C TYR A 122 13.63 -5.87 -39.15
N ASP A 123 14.38 -6.18 -38.10
CA ASP A 123 14.43 -7.51 -37.49
C ASP A 123 13.23 -7.74 -36.57
N TRP A 124 12.10 -8.15 -37.17
CA TRP A 124 10.87 -8.47 -36.45
C TRP A 124 11.02 -9.64 -35.48
N ASP A 125 11.79 -10.68 -35.85
CA ASP A 125 12.02 -11.85 -35.00
C ASP A 125 12.83 -11.44 -33.75
N GLY A 126 13.87 -10.62 -33.92
CA GLY A 126 14.65 -10.08 -32.81
C GLY A 126 13.85 -9.11 -31.93
N HIS A 127 12.95 -8.32 -32.51
CA HIS A 127 12.04 -7.46 -31.77
C HIS A 127 11.05 -8.25 -30.91
N ASP A 128 10.41 -9.28 -31.47
CA ASP A 128 9.45 -10.11 -30.76
C ASP A 128 10.12 -10.89 -29.62
N ALA A 129 11.31 -11.43 -29.85
CA ALA A 129 12.11 -12.09 -28.82
C ALA A 129 12.42 -11.14 -27.63
N ARG A 130 12.75 -9.87 -27.91
CA ARG A 130 12.99 -8.85 -26.88
C ARG A 130 11.71 -8.48 -26.13
N LEU A 131 10.57 -8.36 -26.81
CA LEU A 131 9.27 -8.13 -26.17
C LEU A 131 8.87 -9.28 -25.24
N GLU A 132 9.12 -10.53 -25.67
CA GLU A 132 8.88 -11.71 -24.83
C GLU A 132 9.76 -11.72 -23.58
N GLU A 133 11.05 -11.42 -23.73
CA GLU A 133 11.99 -11.31 -22.62
C GLU A 133 11.54 -10.25 -21.62
N ARG A 134 11.21 -9.05 -22.11
CA ARG A 134 10.68 -7.96 -21.30
C ARG A 134 9.43 -8.39 -20.56
N THR A 135 8.47 -9.02 -21.26
CA THR A 135 7.21 -9.51 -20.68
C THR A 135 7.46 -10.53 -19.57
N ARG A 136 8.43 -11.42 -19.78
CA ARG A 136 8.84 -12.42 -18.79
C ARG A 136 9.42 -11.75 -17.55
N MET A 137 10.28 -10.74 -17.71
CA MET A 137 10.84 -9.97 -16.62
C MET A 137 9.74 -9.25 -15.81
N TYR A 138 8.84 -8.52 -16.48
CA TYR A 138 7.71 -7.85 -15.83
C TYR A 138 6.85 -8.81 -15.00
N ARG A 139 6.43 -9.95 -15.58
CA ARG A 139 5.65 -10.96 -14.85
C ARG A 139 6.40 -11.53 -13.66
N GLY A 140 7.72 -11.72 -13.79
CA GLY A 140 8.59 -12.14 -12.71
C GLY A 140 8.59 -11.15 -11.54
N LEU A 141 8.66 -9.86 -11.85
CA LEU A 141 8.65 -8.79 -10.85
C LEU A 141 7.30 -8.65 -10.15
N VAL A 142 6.18 -8.70 -10.89
CA VAL A 142 4.83 -8.72 -10.30
C VAL A 142 4.71 -9.87 -9.30
N ARG A 143 5.09 -11.09 -9.72
CA ARG A 143 5.02 -12.27 -8.85
C ARG A 143 5.91 -12.14 -7.61
N LYS A 144 7.11 -11.59 -7.76
CA LYS A 144 8.03 -11.45 -6.62
C LYS A 144 7.56 -10.36 -5.66
N LEU A 145 7.00 -9.27 -6.18
CA LEU A 145 6.38 -8.23 -5.37
C LEU A 145 5.22 -8.80 -4.54
N ASP A 146 4.33 -9.57 -5.17
CA ASP A 146 3.25 -10.28 -4.48
C ASP A 146 3.78 -11.21 -3.38
N GLU A 147 4.81 -12.01 -3.68
CA GLU A 147 5.40 -12.96 -2.73
C GLU A 147 5.95 -12.25 -1.48
N VAL A 148 6.65 -11.12 -1.66
CA VAL A 148 7.28 -10.36 -0.60
C VAL A 148 6.25 -9.60 0.25
N PHE A 149 5.19 -9.06 -0.38
CA PHE A 149 4.15 -8.31 0.31
C PHE A 149 3.01 -9.15 0.89
N SER A 150 2.76 -10.35 0.34
CA SER A 150 1.65 -11.22 0.75
C SER A 150 1.51 -11.40 2.27
N PRO A 151 2.59 -11.62 3.05
CA PRO A 151 2.47 -11.76 4.52
C PRO A 151 1.90 -10.51 5.22
N PHE A 152 2.14 -9.32 4.64
CA PHE A 152 1.76 -8.02 5.20
C PHE A 152 0.39 -7.53 4.73
N LEU A 153 -0.12 -8.10 3.63
CA LEU A 153 -1.42 -7.78 3.05
C LEU A 153 -2.51 -8.78 3.49
N THR A 154 -2.37 -9.35 4.68
CA THR A 154 -3.43 -10.15 5.32
C THR A 154 -3.88 -9.52 6.62
N LEU A 155 -5.19 -9.53 6.89
CA LEU A 155 -5.76 -9.00 8.14
C LEU A 155 -5.61 -9.95 9.34
N LYS A 156 -4.84 -11.04 9.20
CA LYS A 156 -4.59 -12.02 10.27
C LYS A 156 -3.43 -11.54 11.16
N HIS A 157 -3.66 -10.48 11.93
CA HIS A 157 -2.76 -9.98 12.97
C HIS A 157 -3.53 -9.74 14.26
#